data_AF-A0A7V9H809-F1
#
_entry.id   AF-A0A7V9H809-F1
#
_cell.length_a   1.000
_cell.length_b   1.000
_cell.length_c   1.000
_cell.angle_alpha   90.00
_cell.angle_beta   90.00
_cell.angle_gamma   90.00
#
_symmetry.space_group_name_H-M   'P 1'
#
loop_
_entity.id
_entity.type
_entity.pdbx_description
1 polymer ?
#
loop_
_entity_poly.entity_id
_entity_poly.type
_entity_poly.pdbx_seq_one_letter_code
_entity_poly.pdbx_strand_id
1 'polypeptide(L)'
;MVIVARHACAEVNIVELTGTGLTPADVAEVAREDAVVTLAPAARTAMARSAAIVARIAASDEPAYGVTTGFGALANTQIPAGRRGELQRALVRSHATGMGPPVEREVVRAMMLLRARTLAMGRSGARPEVTETILAVLNARLTPVVHEHGSLGASGDLAPLAHCALVLMGEGSVVGADGTVVPAAAALAIAGIEPLSLTAKEGLALTNGTDGMLGMLVLACADLEILMRTADVTAAMSVEALLGTDRVFAQDLIALRPQPGQALSAANLRAVLAGSPIVASHREGDSRVQDAYSLRCSPQVHGAARDTLAHAEQVAAAELLSAIDNPMVLPDGRVESCGNFHGAPLAFACDFLAIAAAEVGAIAERRTDRLLDAARSHGLPPFLSEDAGVNSGLMLTHYTQAAMVAENRRHAAPASVDSLPTSAMQEDHVSM
;
A
#
# COMPACT_ATOMS: atom_id res chain seq x y z
N MET A 1 13.43 8.14 45.41
CA MET A 1 13.43 6.94 44.56
C MET A 1 13.72 7.40 43.14
N VAL A 2 14.96 7.23 42.69
CA VAL A 2 15.43 7.72 41.39
C VAL A 2 14.85 6.80 40.31
N ILE A 3 13.99 7.34 39.45
CA ILE A 3 13.55 6.65 38.24
C ILE A 3 14.73 6.70 37.26
N VAL A 4 15.50 5.62 37.22
CA VAL A 4 16.51 5.41 36.19
C VAL A 4 15.75 5.09 34.91
N ALA A 5 15.68 6.06 33.99
CA ALA A 5 15.26 5.82 32.62
C ALA A 5 16.27 4.86 31.98
N ARG A 6 15.91 3.58 31.94
CA ARG A 6 16.58 2.61 31.08
C ARG A 6 16.30 3.03 29.64
N HIS A 7 17.29 3.66 29.01
CA HIS A 7 17.40 3.64 27.56
C HIS A 7 17.61 2.16 27.19
N ALA A 8 16.52 1.47 26.86
CA ALA A 8 16.64 0.21 26.16
C ALA A 8 17.31 0.55 24.82
N CYS A 9 18.45 -0.07 24.56
CA CYS A 9 19.01 -0.11 23.21
C CYS A 9 17.92 -0.78 22.36
N ALA A 10 17.20 -0.02 21.53
CA ALA A 10 16.20 -0.61 20.65
C ALA A 10 16.92 -1.68 19.81
N GLU A 11 16.44 -2.92 19.85
CA GLU A 11 16.91 -3.94 18.93
C GLU A 11 16.71 -3.38 17.53
N VAL A 12 17.79 -3.29 16.76
CA VAL A 12 17.71 -2.87 15.36
C VAL A 12 17.00 -3.99 14.63
N ASN A 13 15.75 -3.78 14.24
CA ASN A 13 15.07 -4.74 13.37
C ASN A 13 15.79 -4.76 12.03
N ILE A 14 16.22 -5.97 11.63
CA ILE A 14 16.91 -6.24 10.37
C ILE A 14 15.98 -7.10 9.51
N VAL A 15 15.60 -6.56 8.37
CA VAL A 15 14.86 -7.27 7.32
C VAL A 15 15.86 -7.75 6.26
N GLU A 16 16.08 -9.06 6.17
CA GLU A 16 16.98 -9.66 5.18
C GLU A 16 16.23 -10.09 3.92
N LEU A 17 16.63 -9.56 2.76
CA LEU A 17 16.11 -9.98 1.47
C LEU A 17 16.77 -11.29 1.02
N THR A 18 16.03 -12.39 1.12
CA THR A 18 16.46 -13.72 0.63
C THR A 18 15.97 -14.04 -0.79
N GLY A 19 15.20 -13.12 -1.40
CA GLY A 19 14.51 -13.26 -2.67
C GLY A 19 13.02 -13.53 -2.48
N THR A 20 12.65 -14.49 -1.63
CA THR A 20 11.25 -14.77 -1.25
C THR A 20 11.05 -14.60 0.25
N GLY A 21 9.80 -14.54 0.73
CA GLY A 21 9.50 -14.61 2.16
C GLY A 21 9.52 -13.27 2.90
N LEU A 22 9.59 -12.14 2.19
CA LEU A 22 9.27 -10.84 2.75
C LEU A 22 7.79 -10.81 3.15
N THR A 23 7.49 -10.41 4.39
CA THR A 23 6.12 -10.34 4.90
C THR A 23 5.54 -8.93 4.80
N PRO A 24 4.20 -8.76 4.86
CA PRO A 24 3.58 -7.44 4.96
C PRO A 24 4.11 -6.61 6.14
N ALA A 25 4.41 -7.25 7.27
CA ALA A 25 4.97 -6.58 8.44
C ALA A 25 6.37 -6.04 8.16
N ASP A 26 7.24 -6.82 7.51
CA ASP A 26 8.59 -6.35 7.12
C ASP A 26 8.50 -5.12 6.21
N VAL A 27 7.53 -5.10 5.27
CA VAL A 27 7.30 -3.94 4.40
C VAL A 27 6.93 -2.70 5.23
N ALA A 28 5.99 -2.84 6.17
CA ALA A 28 5.58 -1.74 7.04
C ALA A 28 6.73 -1.26 7.95
N GLU A 29 7.51 -2.17 8.52
CA GLU A 29 8.66 -1.83 9.39
C GLU A 29 9.75 -1.05 8.64
N VAL A 30 10.06 -1.41 7.39
CA VAL A 30 11.00 -0.63 6.59
C VAL A 30 10.40 0.69 6.14
N ALA A 31 9.13 0.68 5.71
CA ALA A 31 8.45 1.86 5.18
C ALA A 31 8.23 2.95 6.23
N ARG A 32 7.80 2.56 7.44
CA ARG A 32 7.38 3.46 8.53
C ARG A 32 8.43 3.61 9.62
N GLU A 33 9.08 2.52 10.01
CA GLU A 33 9.93 2.45 11.22
C GLU A 33 11.44 2.46 10.93
N ASP A 34 11.84 2.62 9.66
CA ASP A 34 13.24 2.67 9.23
C ASP A 34 14.06 1.43 9.61
N ALA A 35 13.42 0.25 9.61
CA ALA A 35 14.13 -1.02 9.78
C ALA A 35 15.28 -1.15 8.78
N VAL A 36 16.40 -1.72 9.25
CA VAL A 36 17.61 -1.89 8.42
C VAL A 36 17.38 -3.05 7.46
N VAL A 37 17.76 -2.87 6.21
CA VAL A 37 17.59 -3.88 5.16
C VAL A 37 18.93 -4.41 4.66
N THR A 38 19.02 -5.72 4.49
CA THR A 38 20.23 -6.41 4.00
C THR A 38 19.91 -7.35 2.83
N LEU A 39 20.93 -7.73 2.06
CA LEU A 39 20.81 -8.70 0.97
C LEU A 39 21.48 -10.02 1.37
N ALA A 40 20.73 -11.12 1.36
CA ALA A 40 21.27 -12.42 1.71
C ALA A 40 22.32 -12.90 0.68
N PRO A 41 23.38 -13.63 1.09
CA PRO A 41 24.38 -14.16 0.18
C PRO A 41 23.80 -15.06 -0.93
N ALA A 42 22.74 -15.82 -0.62
CA ALA A 42 22.06 -16.67 -1.58
C ALA A 42 21.33 -15.87 -2.67
N ALA A 43 20.65 -14.79 -2.29
CA ALA A 43 19.98 -13.86 -3.21
C ALA A 43 21.01 -13.17 -4.11
N ARG A 44 22.11 -12.67 -3.53
CA ARG A 44 23.25 -12.11 -4.26
C ARG A 44 23.80 -13.08 -5.32
N THR A 45 23.94 -14.35 -4.97
CA THR A 45 24.39 -15.40 -5.89
C THR A 45 23.36 -15.68 -7.00
N ALA A 46 22.06 -15.66 -6.68
CA ALA A 46 21.00 -15.81 -7.68
C ALA A 46 20.98 -14.65 -8.68
N MET A 47 21.10 -13.42 -8.20
CA MET A 47 21.22 -12.21 -9.02
C MET A 47 22.43 -12.28 -9.95
N ALA A 48 23.62 -12.61 -9.43
CA ALA A 48 24.83 -12.70 -10.25
C ALA A 48 24.70 -13.71 -11.39
N ARG A 49 24.05 -14.87 -11.16
CA ARG A 49 23.77 -15.85 -12.22
C ARG A 49 22.82 -15.30 -13.28
N SER A 50 21.76 -14.63 -12.86
CA SER A 50 20.78 -13.98 -13.75
C SER A 50 21.45 -12.90 -14.61
N ALA A 51 22.27 -12.05 -14.01
CA ALA A 51 23.01 -11.00 -14.68
C ALA A 51 24.00 -11.56 -15.71
N ALA A 52 24.68 -12.67 -15.41
CA ALA A 52 25.59 -13.31 -16.36
C ALA A 52 24.87 -13.84 -17.62
N ILE A 53 23.61 -14.28 -17.49
CA ILE A 53 22.78 -14.70 -18.63
C ILE A 53 22.47 -13.50 -19.52
N VAL A 54 22.00 -12.40 -18.94
CA VAL A 54 21.70 -11.17 -19.69
C VAL A 54 22.95 -10.57 -20.32
N ALA A 55 24.10 -10.59 -19.62
CA ALA A 55 25.36 -10.13 -20.17
C ALA A 55 25.80 -10.94 -21.41
N ARG A 56 25.59 -12.26 -21.41
CA ARG A 56 25.88 -13.13 -22.56
C ARG A 56 24.95 -12.84 -23.75
N ILE A 57 23.66 -12.60 -23.50
CA ILE A 57 22.70 -12.22 -24.55
C ILE A 57 23.04 -10.83 -25.09
N ALA A 58 23.39 -9.89 -24.22
CA ALA A 58 23.88 -8.59 -24.66
C ALA A 58 25.13 -8.76 -25.54
N ALA A 59 26.04 -9.67 -25.24
CA ALA A 59 27.21 -9.89 -26.10
C ALA A 59 26.88 -10.56 -27.47
N SER A 60 25.66 -11.03 -27.71
CA SER A 60 25.26 -11.66 -28.97
C SER A 60 24.54 -10.68 -29.91
N ASP A 61 24.34 -11.12 -31.16
CA ASP A 61 23.53 -10.43 -32.18
C ASP A 61 22.03 -10.80 -32.08
N GLU A 62 21.64 -11.60 -31.09
CA GLU A 62 20.26 -12.07 -30.92
C GLU A 62 19.35 -10.92 -30.43
N PRO A 63 18.19 -10.70 -31.08
CA PRO A 63 17.21 -9.73 -30.62
C PRO A 63 16.62 -10.13 -29.26
N ALA A 64 16.70 -9.23 -28.27
CA ALA A 64 16.14 -9.41 -26.94
C ALA A 64 15.60 -8.08 -26.40
N TYR A 65 14.31 -8.07 -26.02
CA TYR A 65 13.57 -6.88 -25.60
C TYR A 65 14.26 -6.15 -24.44
N GLY A 66 14.54 -4.85 -24.61
CA GLY A 66 15.20 -4.02 -23.61
C GLY A 66 16.66 -4.37 -23.29
N VAL A 67 17.23 -5.40 -23.95
CA VAL A 67 18.63 -5.82 -23.84
C VAL A 67 19.41 -5.40 -25.08
N THR A 68 18.98 -5.85 -26.26
CA THR A 68 19.58 -5.54 -27.57
C THR A 68 18.65 -4.75 -28.49
N THR A 69 17.39 -4.56 -28.09
CA THR A 69 16.40 -3.73 -28.80
C THR A 69 15.82 -2.61 -27.93
N GLY A 70 15.03 -1.71 -28.53
CA GLY A 70 14.29 -0.63 -27.85
C GLY A 70 13.10 -1.09 -27.00
N PHE A 71 12.27 -0.14 -26.56
CA PHE A 71 11.14 -0.37 -25.64
C PHE A 71 9.80 0.04 -26.25
N GLY A 72 8.69 -0.55 -25.77
CA GLY A 72 7.33 -0.22 -26.22
C GLY A 72 7.19 -0.30 -27.74
N ALA A 73 6.66 0.75 -28.37
CA ALA A 73 6.53 0.84 -29.83
C ALA A 73 7.86 0.71 -30.61
N LEU A 74 9.02 0.84 -29.94
CA LEU A 74 10.35 0.70 -30.52
C LEU A 74 11.00 -0.68 -30.26
N ALA A 75 10.24 -1.67 -29.77
CA ALA A 75 10.72 -3.03 -29.45
C ALA A 75 11.45 -3.74 -30.60
N ASN A 76 11.17 -3.37 -31.86
CA ASN A 76 11.76 -3.96 -33.06
C ASN A 76 13.01 -3.21 -33.57
N THR A 77 13.49 -2.17 -32.86
CA THR A 77 14.67 -1.39 -33.25
C THR A 77 15.92 -1.93 -32.56
N GLN A 78 16.91 -2.38 -33.33
CA GLN A 78 18.17 -2.91 -32.80
C GLN A 78 19.09 -1.79 -32.27
N ILE A 79 19.75 -2.04 -31.14
CA ILE A 79 20.61 -1.09 -30.45
C ILE A 79 22.07 -1.53 -30.50
N PRO A 80 22.99 -0.70 -31.03
CA PRO A 80 24.42 -1.00 -31.07
C PRO A 80 24.99 -1.25 -29.67
N ALA A 81 25.90 -2.23 -29.54
CA ALA A 81 26.46 -2.64 -28.25
C ALA A 81 27.02 -1.48 -27.41
N GLY A 82 27.75 -0.55 -28.04
CA GLY A 82 28.33 0.62 -27.37
C GLY A 82 27.31 1.65 -26.84
N ARG A 83 26.05 1.58 -27.28
CA ARG A 83 24.97 2.51 -26.86
C ARG A 83 23.99 1.90 -25.87
N ARG A 84 24.14 0.64 -25.47
CA ARG A 84 23.17 -0.01 -24.57
C ARG A 84 23.15 0.58 -23.16
N GLY A 85 24.29 1.03 -22.61
CA GLY A 85 24.29 1.78 -21.35
C GLY A 85 23.65 3.17 -21.46
N GLU A 86 23.81 3.83 -22.61
CA GLU A 86 23.10 5.08 -22.93
C GLU A 86 21.58 4.86 -23.00
N LEU A 87 21.14 3.78 -23.66
CA LEU A 87 19.74 3.40 -23.77
C LEU A 87 19.06 3.28 -22.40
N GLN A 88 19.69 2.61 -21.43
CA GLN A 88 19.09 2.40 -20.11
C GLN A 88 18.98 3.71 -19.31
N ARG A 89 19.99 4.58 -19.39
CA ARG A 89 19.92 5.91 -18.77
C ARG A 89 18.88 6.80 -19.43
N ALA A 90 18.79 6.76 -20.76
CA ALA A 90 17.78 7.49 -21.51
C ALA A 90 16.36 7.02 -21.16
N LEU A 91 16.16 5.70 -21.00
CA LEU A 91 14.89 5.13 -20.54
C LEU A 91 14.49 5.73 -19.20
N VAL A 92 15.35 5.65 -18.17
CA VAL A 92 15.03 6.18 -16.83
C VAL A 92 14.65 7.66 -16.91
N ARG A 93 15.47 8.48 -17.59
CA ARG A 93 15.19 9.92 -17.72
C ARG A 93 13.91 10.23 -18.47
N SER A 94 13.59 9.47 -19.53
CA SER A 94 12.38 9.71 -20.32
C SER A 94 11.10 9.24 -19.62
N HIS A 95 11.21 8.31 -18.67
CA HIS A 95 10.07 7.75 -17.94
C HIS A 95 9.82 8.46 -16.61
N ALA A 96 10.76 9.24 -16.09
CA ALA A 96 10.59 10.07 -14.91
C ALA A 96 9.70 11.31 -15.18
N THR A 97 8.47 11.06 -15.60
CA THR A 97 7.48 12.05 -16.05
C THR A 97 6.41 12.33 -15.00
N GLY A 98 6.60 11.85 -13.77
CA GLY A 98 5.63 12.03 -12.69
C GLY A 98 5.36 13.49 -12.35
N MET A 99 4.11 13.82 -12.02
CA MET A 99 3.63 15.18 -11.75
C MET A 99 2.66 15.24 -10.55
N GLY A 100 2.46 16.42 -9.99
CA GLY A 100 1.54 16.62 -8.85
C GLY A 100 2.25 16.66 -7.50
N PRO A 101 1.50 16.59 -6.39
CA PRO A 101 2.08 16.48 -5.05
C PRO A 101 3.04 15.29 -4.92
N PRO A 102 4.05 15.37 -4.04
CA PRO A 102 4.87 14.22 -3.71
C PRO A 102 4.04 13.15 -3.00
N VAL A 103 4.22 11.90 -3.42
CA VAL A 103 3.69 10.71 -2.75
C VAL A 103 4.31 10.58 -1.36
N GLU A 104 3.56 10.00 -0.42
CA GLU A 104 3.99 9.79 0.95
C GLU A 104 5.28 8.99 1.05
N ARG A 105 6.14 9.39 1.99
CA ARG A 105 7.45 8.78 2.23
C ARG A 105 7.38 7.26 2.39
N GLU A 106 6.41 6.77 3.14
CA GLU A 106 6.23 5.35 3.42
C GLU A 106 5.96 4.55 2.14
N VAL A 107 5.16 5.09 1.23
CA VAL A 107 4.83 4.45 -0.05
C VAL A 107 6.07 4.37 -0.93
N VAL A 108 6.84 5.45 -1.03
CA VAL A 108 8.09 5.45 -1.81
C VAL A 108 9.11 4.47 -1.23
N ARG A 109 9.24 4.39 0.10
CA ARG A 109 10.13 3.42 0.76
C ARG A 109 9.67 1.98 0.54
N ALA A 110 8.37 1.71 0.65
CA ALA A 110 7.81 0.39 0.33
C ALA A 110 8.08 0.00 -1.13
N MET A 111 7.86 0.93 -2.06
CA MET A 111 8.15 0.75 -3.49
C MET A 111 9.62 0.37 -3.74
N MET A 112 10.56 1.10 -3.13
CA MET A 112 11.99 0.80 -3.24
C MET A 112 12.34 -0.58 -2.66
N LEU A 113 11.81 -0.92 -1.48
CA LEU A 113 12.03 -2.21 -0.86
C LEU A 113 11.52 -3.35 -1.73
N LEU A 114 10.30 -3.21 -2.24
CA LEU A 114 9.65 -4.24 -3.06
C LEU A 114 10.38 -4.41 -4.39
N ARG A 115 10.84 -3.32 -5.01
CA ARG A 115 11.70 -3.39 -6.20
C ARG A 115 13.00 -4.13 -5.91
N ALA A 116 13.67 -3.80 -4.80
CA ALA A 116 14.87 -4.49 -4.35
C ALA A 116 14.62 -5.99 -4.11
N ARG A 117 13.49 -6.35 -3.49
CA ARG A 117 13.06 -7.73 -3.26
C ARG A 117 12.85 -8.47 -4.58
N THR A 118 12.16 -7.86 -5.54
CA THR A 118 11.93 -8.46 -6.85
C THR A 118 13.23 -8.72 -7.60
N LEU A 119 14.18 -7.77 -7.56
CA LEU A 119 15.52 -7.97 -8.12
C LEU A 119 16.28 -9.09 -7.40
N ALA A 120 16.18 -9.17 -6.06
CA ALA A 120 16.82 -10.19 -5.23
C ALA A 120 16.36 -11.63 -5.53
N MET A 121 15.20 -11.81 -6.18
CA MET A 121 14.75 -13.13 -6.66
C MET A 121 15.62 -13.69 -7.79
N GLY A 122 16.49 -12.88 -8.40
CA GLY A 122 17.41 -13.33 -9.45
C GLY A 122 16.71 -13.68 -10.77
N ARG A 123 15.57 -13.04 -11.06
CA ARG A 123 14.78 -13.26 -12.29
C ARG A 123 14.82 -12.07 -13.26
N SER A 124 15.38 -10.95 -12.84
CA SER A 124 15.42 -9.71 -13.61
C SER A 124 16.70 -9.48 -14.41
N GLY A 125 17.76 -10.26 -14.19
CA GLY A 125 19.03 -10.09 -14.89
C GLY A 125 19.81 -8.81 -14.53
N ALA A 126 19.46 -8.13 -13.44
CA ALA A 126 20.21 -7.02 -12.89
C ALA A 126 21.38 -7.51 -12.01
N ARG A 127 22.45 -6.72 -11.94
CA ARG A 127 23.59 -7.05 -11.07
C ARG A 127 23.24 -6.84 -9.59
N PRO A 128 23.90 -7.56 -8.66
CA PRO A 128 23.68 -7.36 -7.21
C PRO A 128 23.84 -5.92 -6.74
N GLU A 129 24.79 -5.18 -7.33
CA GLU A 129 25.10 -3.79 -6.98
C GLU A 129 23.87 -2.88 -7.11
N VAL A 130 22.95 -3.18 -8.04
CA VAL A 130 21.70 -2.42 -8.20
C VAL A 130 20.83 -2.52 -6.94
N THR A 131 20.61 -3.74 -6.46
CA THR A 131 19.85 -3.97 -5.22
C THR A 131 20.60 -3.42 -4.01
N GLU A 132 21.91 -3.66 -3.92
CA GLU A 132 22.74 -3.15 -2.83
C GLU A 132 22.67 -1.61 -2.73
N THR A 133 22.66 -0.88 -3.84
CA THR A 133 22.48 0.58 -3.85
C THR A 133 21.08 1.00 -3.40
N ILE A 134 20.01 0.29 -3.81
CA ILE A 134 18.65 0.56 -3.30
C ILE A 134 18.61 0.43 -1.77
N LEU A 135 19.19 -0.66 -1.24
CA LEU A 135 19.24 -0.90 0.20
C LEU A 135 20.08 0.16 0.92
N ALA A 136 21.20 0.59 0.33
CA ALA A 136 22.02 1.67 0.88
C ALA A 136 21.25 2.99 0.99
N VAL A 137 20.46 3.35 -0.03
CA VAL A 137 19.61 4.55 -0.01
C VAL A 137 18.52 4.45 1.06
N LEU A 138 17.85 3.30 1.16
CA LEU A 138 16.85 3.04 2.21
C LEU A 138 17.43 3.15 3.63
N ASN A 139 18.59 2.52 3.85
CA ASN A 139 19.32 2.52 5.13
C ASN A 139 19.90 3.90 5.48
N ALA A 140 20.26 4.71 4.49
CA ALA A 140 20.65 6.10 4.67
C ALA A 140 19.46 7.04 4.97
N ARG A 141 18.23 6.49 5.02
CA ARG A 141 16.98 7.24 5.24
C ARG A 141 16.76 8.35 4.22
N LEU A 142 17.21 8.12 2.99
CA LEU A 142 16.96 8.98 1.86
C LEU A 142 15.75 8.46 1.11
N THR A 143 14.78 9.33 0.83
CA THR A 143 13.57 8.95 0.09
C THR A 143 13.46 9.76 -1.19
N PRO A 144 13.45 9.13 -2.39
CA PRO A 144 13.22 9.83 -3.65
C PRO A 144 11.96 10.68 -3.62
N VAL A 145 12.01 11.86 -4.25
CA VAL A 145 10.80 12.64 -4.51
C VAL A 145 10.07 12.00 -5.69
N VAL A 146 8.94 11.37 -5.42
CA VAL A 146 8.06 10.71 -6.39
C VAL A 146 6.73 11.44 -6.38
N HIS A 147 6.08 11.59 -7.53
CA HIS A 147 4.85 12.36 -7.68
C HIS A 147 3.62 11.47 -7.96
N GLU A 148 2.45 11.93 -7.53
CA GLU A 148 1.18 11.16 -7.56
C GLU A 148 0.71 10.76 -8.97
N HIS A 149 0.91 11.60 -9.99
CA HIS A 149 0.44 11.30 -11.35
C HIS A 149 1.56 10.76 -12.24
N GLY A 150 1.22 9.87 -13.17
CA GLY A 150 2.11 9.42 -14.26
C GLY A 150 2.18 7.91 -14.46
N SER A 151 1.76 7.11 -13.47
CA SER A 151 1.59 5.66 -13.63
C SER A 151 0.19 5.33 -14.14
N LEU A 152 0.07 4.23 -14.88
CA LEU A 152 -1.19 3.62 -15.33
C LEU A 152 -1.32 2.15 -14.90
N GLY A 153 -0.33 1.63 -14.16
CA GLY A 153 -0.24 0.20 -13.85
C GLY A 153 -0.15 -0.72 -15.09
N ALA A 154 0.26 -0.15 -16.24
CA ALA A 154 0.31 -0.79 -17.55
C ALA A 154 1.48 -1.77 -17.67
N SER A 155 2.70 -1.22 -17.62
CA SER A 155 3.98 -1.92 -17.53
C SER A 155 4.55 -1.84 -16.10
N GLY A 156 3.64 -1.93 -15.11
CA GLY A 156 3.91 -1.58 -13.72
C GLY A 156 3.98 -0.06 -13.47
N ASP A 157 4.62 0.32 -12.36
CA ASP A 157 4.76 1.68 -11.84
C ASP A 157 5.94 2.44 -12.49
N LEU A 158 5.95 2.49 -13.82
CA LEU A 158 7.06 3.02 -14.63
C LEU A 158 7.55 4.40 -14.17
N ALA A 159 6.65 5.39 -14.12
CA ALA A 159 7.04 6.76 -13.80
C ALA A 159 7.50 6.93 -12.33
N PRO A 160 6.78 6.38 -11.33
CA PRO A 160 7.25 6.37 -9.95
C PRO A 160 8.62 5.69 -9.75
N LEU A 161 8.80 4.50 -10.33
CA LEU A 161 10.06 3.76 -10.23
C LEU A 161 11.20 4.44 -11.00
N ALA A 162 10.90 5.15 -12.09
CA ALA A 162 11.89 5.94 -12.83
C ALA A 162 12.44 7.11 -11.99
N HIS A 163 11.59 7.79 -11.19
CA HIS A 163 12.05 8.79 -10.23
C HIS A 163 12.97 8.17 -9.16
N CYS A 164 12.65 6.97 -8.68
CA CYS A 164 13.54 6.23 -7.78
C CYS A 164 14.88 5.89 -8.47
N ALA A 165 14.83 5.42 -9.71
CA ALA A 165 16.01 5.04 -10.48
C ALA A 165 16.92 6.25 -10.82
N LEU A 166 16.35 7.45 -11.04
CA LEU A 166 17.14 8.68 -11.18
C LEU A 166 18.01 8.92 -9.95
N VAL A 167 17.45 8.77 -8.75
CA VAL A 167 18.21 8.92 -7.50
C VAL A 167 19.36 7.94 -7.44
N LEU A 168 19.15 6.67 -7.81
CA LEU A 168 20.22 5.67 -7.82
C LEU A 168 21.34 6.02 -8.81
N MET A 169 21.05 6.79 -9.86
CA MET A 169 22.03 7.33 -10.82
C MET A 169 22.67 8.66 -10.36
N GLY A 170 22.31 9.17 -9.18
CA GLY A 170 22.76 10.47 -8.67
C GLY A 170 22.00 11.67 -9.25
N GLU A 171 20.86 11.43 -9.89
CA GLU A 171 20.02 12.45 -10.51
C GLU A 171 18.71 12.66 -9.73
N GLY A 172 18.05 13.80 -9.92
CA GLY A 172 16.80 14.12 -9.22
C GLY A 172 17.00 14.59 -7.78
N SER A 173 15.97 14.39 -6.96
CA SER A 173 15.88 14.93 -5.61
C SER A 173 15.46 13.85 -4.61
N VAL A 174 15.94 13.98 -3.39
CA VAL A 174 15.53 13.15 -2.25
C VAL A 174 15.06 14.02 -1.09
N VAL A 175 14.16 13.48 -0.29
CA VAL A 175 13.83 13.96 1.04
C VAL A 175 14.82 13.32 2.02
N GLY A 176 15.57 14.14 2.75
CA GLY A 176 16.45 13.69 3.83
C GLY A 176 15.69 13.31 5.10
N ALA A 177 16.40 12.72 6.07
CA ALA A 177 15.81 12.34 7.36
C ALA A 177 15.26 13.53 8.17
N ASP A 178 15.71 14.75 7.88
CA ASP A 178 15.23 16.00 8.48
C ASP A 178 14.02 16.60 7.74
N GLY A 179 13.51 15.91 6.71
CA GLY A 179 12.39 16.36 5.88
C GLY A 179 12.77 17.35 4.78
N THR A 180 14.05 17.69 4.63
CA THR A 180 14.48 18.65 3.60
C THR A 180 14.66 17.99 2.24
N VAL A 181 14.28 18.71 1.18
CA VAL A 181 14.51 18.26 -0.20
C VAL A 181 15.89 18.71 -0.64
N VAL A 182 16.73 17.76 -1.05
CA VAL A 182 18.11 18.01 -1.49
C VAL A 182 18.42 17.29 -2.81
N PRO A 183 19.37 17.78 -3.62
CA PRO A 183 19.82 17.07 -4.82
C PRO A 183 20.38 15.68 -4.48
N ALA A 184 19.96 14.66 -5.25
CA ALA A 184 20.35 13.27 -5.01
C ALA A 184 21.88 13.08 -4.97
N ALA A 185 22.61 13.65 -5.94
CA ALA A 185 24.08 13.57 -5.98
C ALA A 185 24.76 14.02 -4.67
N ALA A 186 24.28 15.12 -4.08
CA ALA A 186 24.85 15.64 -2.84
C ALA A 186 24.52 14.72 -1.65
N ALA A 187 23.29 14.24 -1.56
CA ALA A 187 22.86 13.34 -0.50
C ALA A 187 23.59 11.99 -0.56
N LEU A 188 23.73 11.40 -1.75
CA LEU A 188 24.47 10.14 -1.95
C LEU A 188 25.94 10.29 -1.56
N ALA A 189 26.60 11.38 -1.97
CA ALA A 189 27.99 11.65 -1.62
C ALA A 189 28.18 11.77 -0.09
N ILE A 190 27.27 12.44 0.61
CA ILE A 190 27.28 12.54 2.08
C ILE A 190 27.09 11.17 2.73
N ALA A 191 26.21 10.33 2.17
CA ALA A 191 25.96 8.98 2.65
C ALA A 191 27.05 7.96 2.25
N GLY A 192 28.05 8.35 1.45
CA GLY A 192 29.09 7.45 0.95
C GLY A 192 28.57 6.41 -0.07
N ILE A 193 27.49 6.74 -0.79
CA ILE A 193 26.86 5.87 -1.78
C ILE A 193 27.33 6.29 -3.18
N GLU A 194 27.97 5.37 -3.90
CA GLU A 194 28.39 5.61 -5.29
C GLU A 194 27.19 5.50 -6.24
N PRO A 195 26.96 6.48 -7.13
CA PRO A 195 25.90 6.40 -8.13
C PRO A 195 26.06 5.23 -9.11
N LEU A 196 24.94 4.62 -9.52
CA LEU A 196 24.92 3.51 -10.46
C LEU A 196 25.25 3.95 -11.88
N SER A 197 26.19 3.21 -12.51
CA SER A 197 26.35 3.19 -13.96
C SER A 197 25.60 1.99 -14.53
N LEU A 198 24.46 2.25 -15.17
CA LEU A 198 23.56 1.22 -15.68
C LEU A 198 24.14 0.47 -16.90
N THR A 199 23.97 -0.85 -16.88
CA THR A 199 24.32 -1.77 -17.97
C THR A 199 23.05 -2.39 -18.56
N ALA A 200 23.19 -3.24 -19.58
CA ALA A 200 22.04 -3.78 -20.34
C ALA A 200 20.92 -4.31 -19.42
N LYS A 201 19.67 -3.94 -19.74
CA LYS A 201 18.43 -4.23 -19.00
C LYS A 201 18.25 -3.54 -17.64
N GLU A 202 19.28 -2.97 -17.01
CA GLU A 202 19.14 -2.49 -15.62
C GLU A 202 18.21 -1.29 -15.46
N GLY A 203 18.13 -0.41 -16.47
CA GLY A 203 17.14 0.67 -16.47
C GLY A 203 15.72 0.12 -16.51
N LEU A 204 15.46 -0.85 -17.38
CA LEU A 204 14.14 -1.50 -17.48
C LEU A 204 13.80 -2.29 -16.22
N ALA A 205 14.75 -3.07 -15.69
CA ALA A 205 14.57 -3.86 -14.48
C ALA A 205 14.28 -3.02 -13.23
N LEU A 206 14.74 -1.75 -13.21
CA LEU A 206 14.46 -0.80 -12.15
C LEU A 206 13.06 -0.19 -12.25
N THR A 207 12.47 -0.09 -13.45
CA THR A 207 11.21 0.63 -13.66
C THR A 207 10.01 -0.28 -13.90
N ASN A 208 10.22 -1.56 -14.20
CA ASN A 208 9.16 -2.46 -14.68
C ASN A 208 8.65 -3.39 -13.56
N GLY A 209 7.63 -2.94 -12.83
CA GLY A 209 6.90 -3.78 -11.87
C GLY A 209 5.86 -3.04 -11.04
N THR A 210 5.06 -3.77 -10.27
CA THR A 210 3.89 -3.28 -9.52
C THR A 210 4.24 -2.88 -8.07
N ASP A 211 5.50 -2.51 -7.83
CA ASP A 211 6.06 -2.38 -6.49
C ASP A 211 5.41 -1.23 -5.68
N GLY A 212 4.97 -0.16 -6.35
CA GLY A 212 4.31 0.98 -5.73
C GLY A 212 2.89 0.65 -5.31
N MET A 213 2.09 0.13 -6.23
CA MET A 213 0.71 -0.30 -5.94
C MET A 213 0.65 -1.43 -4.90
N LEU A 214 1.60 -2.38 -4.92
CA LEU A 214 1.71 -3.40 -3.87
C LEU A 214 2.06 -2.78 -2.52
N GLY A 215 2.99 -1.83 -2.49
CA GLY A 215 3.35 -1.09 -1.29
C GLY A 215 2.14 -0.37 -0.68
N MET A 216 1.38 0.35 -1.51
CA MET A 216 0.14 1.02 -1.09
C MET A 216 -0.89 0.02 -0.54
N LEU A 217 -1.12 -1.11 -1.23
CA LEU A 217 -2.08 -2.13 -0.79
C LEU A 217 -1.70 -2.72 0.58
N VAL A 218 -0.42 -3.06 0.77
CA VAL A 218 0.09 -3.61 2.04
C VAL A 218 -0.09 -2.62 3.18
N LEU A 219 0.27 -1.34 2.97
CA LEU A 219 0.14 -0.30 3.99
C LEU A 219 -1.34 -0.02 4.31
N ALA A 220 -2.19 0.04 3.29
CA ALA A 220 -3.64 0.22 3.46
C ALA A 220 -4.29 -0.94 4.23
N CYS A 221 -3.86 -2.19 3.99
CA CYS A 221 -4.33 -3.34 4.75
C CYS A 221 -3.95 -3.22 6.24
N ALA A 222 -2.71 -2.83 6.54
CA ALA A 222 -2.24 -2.63 7.92
C ALA A 222 -3.03 -1.53 8.64
N ASP A 223 -3.32 -0.42 7.95
CA ASP A 223 -4.11 0.68 8.52
C ASP A 223 -5.57 0.27 8.76
N LEU A 224 -6.16 -0.45 7.81
CA LEU A 224 -7.53 -0.93 7.96
C LEU A 224 -7.68 -1.96 9.07
N GLU A 225 -6.68 -2.78 9.35
CA GLU A 225 -6.73 -3.68 10.50
C GLU A 225 -6.96 -2.90 11.81
N ILE A 226 -6.26 -1.78 11.99
CA ILE A 226 -6.41 -0.88 13.13
C ILE A 226 -7.78 -0.17 13.10
N LEU A 227 -8.16 0.35 11.94
CA LEU A 227 -9.43 1.08 11.79
C LEU A 227 -10.65 0.18 12.00
N MET A 228 -10.61 -1.08 11.58
CA MET A 228 -11.72 -2.01 11.80
C MET A 228 -11.90 -2.36 13.28
N ARG A 229 -10.80 -2.49 14.04
CA ARG A 229 -10.88 -2.64 15.51
C ARG A 229 -11.49 -1.39 16.15
N THR A 230 -11.05 -0.21 15.72
CA THR A 230 -11.62 1.09 16.15
C THR A 230 -13.11 1.20 15.80
N ALA A 231 -13.53 0.71 14.64
CA ALA A 231 -14.93 0.72 14.22
C ALA A 231 -15.81 -0.10 15.17
N ASP A 232 -15.39 -1.30 15.58
CA ASP A 232 -16.12 -2.12 16.55
C ASP A 232 -16.21 -1.44 17.92
N VAL A 233 -15.11 -0.87 18.42
CA VAL A 233 -15.09 -0.15 19.71
C VAL A 233 -16.04 1.06 19.69
N THR A 234 -15.95 1.90 18.66
CA THR A 234 -16.81 3.09 18.54
C THR A 234 -18.28 2.72 18.31
N ALA A 235 -18.57 1.60 17.64
CA ALA A 235 -19.93 1.08 17.53
C ALA A 235 -20.47 0.60 18.88
N ALA A 236 -19.68 -0.13 19.68
CA ALA A 236 -20.07 -0.52 21.04
C ALA A 236 -20.37 0.71 21.91
N MET A 237 -19.49 1.72 21.91
CA MET A 237 -19.73 2.97 22.63
C MET A 237 -21.03 3.66 22.18
N SER A 238 -21.32 3.62 20.88
CA SER A 238 -22.57 4.17 20.34
C SER A 238 -23.80 3.36 20.76
N VAL A 239 -23.68 2.03 20.88
CA VAL A 239 -24.74 1.17 21.43
C VAL A 239 -25.03 1.56 22.87
N GLU A 240 -24.02 1.75 23.72
CA GLU A 240 -24.23 2.22 25.09
C GLU A 240 -24.89 3.60 25.12
N ALA A 241 -24.31 4.57 24.41
CA ALA A 241 -24.75 5.97 24.45
C ALA A 241 -26.17 6.17 23.91
N LEU A 242 -26.61 5.35 22.95
CA LEU A 242 -27.97 5.40 22.38
C LEU A 242 -28.93 4.42 23.06
N LEU A 243 -28.54 3.82 24.19
CA LEU A 243 -29.33 2.84 24.92
C LEU A 243 -29.81 1.71 23.99
N GLY A 244 -28.92 1.20 23.14
CA GLY A 244 -29.17 0.09 22.22
C GLY A 244 -28.95 -1.28 22.88
N THR A 245 -29.44 -2.33 22.22
CA THR A 245 -29.40 -3.71 22.75
C THR A 245 -28.26 -4.55 22.18
N ASP A 246 -27.56 -5.28 23.04
CA ASP A 246 -26.53 -6.26 22.68
C ASP A 246 -27.08 -7.60 22.18
N ARG A 247 -28.39 -7.86 22.35
CA ARG A 247 -29.05 -9.13 22.02
C ARG A 247 -28.90 -9.51 20.55
N VAL A 248 -28.84 -8.52 19.67
CA VAL A 248 -28.70 -8.71 18.22
C VAL A 248 -27.30 -9.19 17.81
N PHE A 249 -26.35 -9.16 18.75
CA PHE A 249 -25.00 -9.67 18.56
C PHE A 249 -24.81 -11.08 19.14
N ALA A 250 -25.86 -11.74 19.66
CA ALA A 250 -25.77 -13.06 20.27
C ALA A 250 -25.13 -14.09 19.33
N GLN A 251 -24.26 -14.96 19.87
CA GLN A 251 -23.46 -15.88 19.06
C GLN A 251 -24.32 -16.87 18.26
N ASP A 252 -25.36 -17.41 18.87
CA ASP A 252 -26.30 -18.34 18.25
C ASP A 252 -27.10 -17.68 17.12
N LEU A 253 -27.53 -16.43 17.30
CA LEU A 253 -28.20 -15.64 16.27
C LEU A 253 -27.26 -15.34 15.09
N ILE A 254 -26.03 -14.90 15.37
CA ILE A 254 -25.04 -14.59 14.33
C ILE A 254 -24.66 -15.86 13.56
N ALA A 255 -24.56 -17.00 14.23
CA ALA A 255 -24.24 -18.29 13.59
C ALA A 255 -25.28 -18.75 12.56
N LEU A 256 -26.51 -18.22 12.57
CA LEU A 256 -27.51 -18.50 11.52
C LEU A 256 -27.11 -17.97 10.14
N ARG A 257 -26.15 -17.04 10.06
CA ARG A 257 -25.57 -16.53 8.82
C ARG A 257 -24.03 -16.62 8.90
N PRO A 258 -23.41 -17.67 8.35
CA PRO A 258 -22.01 -18.01 8.62
C PRO A 258 -21.01 -17.16 7.79
N GLN A 259 -21.11 -15.84 7.90
CA GLN A 259 -20.10 -14.90 7.34
C GLN A 259 -18.98 -14.70 8.37
N PRO A 260 -17.71 -15.03 8.08
CA PRO A 260 -16.61 -15.00 9.05
C PRO A 260 -16.40 -13.62 9.69
N GLY A 261 -16.32 -12.56 8.88
CA GLY A 261 -16.16 -11.20 9.38
C GLY A 261 -17.33 -10.75 10.24
N GLN A 262 -18.56 -11.17 9.91
CA GLN A 262 -19.75 -10.88 10.72
C GLN A 262 -19.65 -11.52 12.11
N ALA A 263 -19.20 -12.79 12.17
CA ALA A 263 -18.99 -13.49 13.42
C ALA A 263 -17.91 -12.82 14.28
N LEU A 264 -16.81 -12.39 13.67
CA LEU A 264 -15.71 -11.71 14.34
C LEU A 264 -16.14 -10.34 14.90
N SER A 265 -16.78 -9.48 14.10
CA SER A 265 -17.25 -8.17 14.58
C SER A 265 -18.28 -8.32 15.70
N ALA A 266 -19.24 -9.25 15.58
CA ALA A 266 -20.19 -9.50 16.66
C ALA A 266 -19.50 -10.01 17.95
N ALA A 267 -18.48 -10.85 17.83
CA ALA A 267 -17.71 -11.31 18.99
C ALA A 267 -16.97 -10.15 19.68
N ASN A 268 -16.36 -9.25 18.90
CA ASN A 268 -15.71 -8.04 19.44
C ASN A 268 -16.73 -7.14 20.16
N LEU A 269 -17.88 -6.87 19.54
CA LEU A 269 -18.94 -6.05 20.14
C LEU A 269 -19.45 -6.66 21.45
N ARG A 270 -19.70 -7.97 21.49
CA ARG A 270 -20.07 -8.67 22.73
C ARG A 270 -18.99 -8.56 23.80
N ALA A 271 -17.72 -8.68 23.43
CA ALA A 271 -16.60 -8.58 24.37
C ALA A 271 -16.47 -7.17 24.97
N VAL A 272 -16.62 -6.13 24.14
CA VAL A 272 -16.54 -4.73 24.59
C VAL A 272 -17.75 -4.35 25.45
N LEU A 273 -18.95 -4.81 25.11
CA LEU A 273 -20.19 -4.51 25.84
C LEU A 273 -20.39 -5.39 27.09
N ALA A 274 -19.54 -6.40 27.32
CA ALA A 274 -19.70 -7.35 28.39
C ALA A 274 -19.73 -6.64 29.76
N GLY A 275 -20.82 -6.82 30.50
CA GLY A 275 -20.99 -6.23 31.83
C GLY A 275 -21.31 -4.74 31.85
N SER A 276 -21.65 -4.14 30.70
CA SER A 276 -22.06 -2.72 30.65
C SER A 276 -23.30 -2.47 31.53
N PRO A 277 -23.21 -1.59 32.55
CA PRO A 277 -24.37 -1.19 33.34
C PRO A 277 -25.36 -0.36 32.52
N ILE A 278 -24.89 0.33 31.47
CA ILE A 278 -25.74 1.13 30.58
C ILE A 278 -26.65 0.20 29.77
N VAL A 279 -26.10 -0.84 29.13
CA VAL A 279 -26.91 -1.83 28.40
C VAL A 279 -27.85 -2.59 29.36
N ALA A 280 -27.40 -2.89 30.58
CA ALA A 280 -28.24 -3.55 31.58
C ALA A 280 -29.44 -2.69 32.03
N SER A 281 -29.29 -1.36 32.08
CA SER A 281 -30.31 -0.43 32.62
C SER A 281 -31.68 -0.47 31.92
N HIS A 282 -31.73 -0.91 30.67
CA HIS A 282 -32.93 -0.97 29.84
C HIS A 282 -33.13 -2.35 29.20
N ARG A 283 -32.55 -3.40 29.79
CA ARG A 283 -32.69 -4.77 29.28
C ARG A 283 -34.12 -5.30 29.40
N GLU A 284 -34.85 -4.84 30.42
CA GLU A 284 -36.26 -5.13 30.68
C GLU A 284 -37.08 -3.84 30.67
N GLY A 285 -38.36 -3.94 30.31
CA GLY A 285 -39.28 -2.79 30.33
C GLY A 285 -39.05 -1.75 29.23
N ASP A 286 -38.13 -2.00 28.30
CA ASP A 286 -37.92 -1.16 27.12
C ASP A 286 -39.01 -1.41 26.07
N SER A 287 -39.69 -0.35 25.67
CA SER A 287 -40.75 -0.40 24.65
C SER A 287 -40.19 -0.52 23.23
N ARG A 288 -38.88 -0.31 23.05
CA ARG A 288 -38.20 -0.42 21.75
C ARG A 288 -37.97 -1.89 21.40
N VAL A 289 -38.48 -2.30 20.23
CA VAL A 289 -38.36 -3.68 19.75
C VAL A 289 -37.02 -3.91 19.05
N GLN A 290 -36.52 -2.91 18.32
CA GLN A 290 -35.29 -3.00 17.53
C GLN A 290 -34.59 -1.65 17.44
N ASP A 291 -33.26 -1.69 17.45
CA ASP A 291 -32.44 -0.53 17.14
C ASP A 291 -32.41 -0.23 15.64
N ALA A 292 -32.01 1.00 15.33
CA ALA A 292 -31.69 1.42 13.97
C ALA A 292 -30.51 0.63 13.39
N TYR A 293 -30.45 0.55 12.06
CA TYR A 293 -29.47 -0.27 11.35
C TYR A 293 -28.03 0.15 11.63
N SER A 294 -27.75 1.43 11.86
CA SER A 294 -26.39 1.89 12.16
C SER A 294 -25.82 1.33 13.47
N LEU A 295 -26.68 0.80 14.36
CA LEU A 295 -26.30 0.04 15.55
C LEU A 295 -26.43 -1.47 15.29
N ARG A 296 -27.64 -1.92 14.93
CA ARG A 296 -27.99 -3.34 14.83
C ARG A 296 -27.26 -4.08 13.73
N CYS A 297 -26.97 -3.40 12.62
CA CYS A 297 -26.30 -3.99 11.46
C CYS A 297 -24.77 -3.80 11.49
N SER A 298 -24.19 -3.33 12.61
CA SER A 298 -22.74 -3.11 12.72
C SER A 298 -21.93 -4.38 12.41
N PRO A 299 -22.27 -5.58 12.95
CA PRO A 299 -21.55 -6.80 12.59
C PRO A 299 -21.57 -7.11 11.10
N GLN A 300 -22.69 -6.88 10.43
CA GLN A 300 -22.87 -7.19 9.02
C GLN A 300 -22.02 -6.26 8.14
N VAL A 301 -21.98 -4.96 8.46
CA VAL A 301 -21.23 -3.97 7.68
C VAL A 301 -19.73 -4.04 7.98
N HIS A 302 -19.35 -4.03 9.26
CA HIS A 302 -17.93 -4.16 9.64
C HIS A 302 -17.39 -5.54 9.24
N GLY A 303 -18.21 -6.58 9.35
CA GLY A 303 -17.85 -7.94 8.94
C GLY A 303 -17.59 -8.06 7.44
N ALA A 304 -18.47 -7.48 6.61
CA ALA A 304 -18.24 -7.45 5.16
C ALA A 304 -16.91 -6.76 4.82
N ALA A 305 -16.59 -5.64 5.47
CA ALA A 305 -15.31 -4.95 5.27
C ALA A 305 -14.09 -5.79 5.71
N ARG A 306 -14.21 -6.58 6.78
CA ARG A 306 -13.16 -7.53 7.21
C ARG A 306 -12.96 -8.67 6.22
N ASP A 307 -14.04 -9.21 5.66
CA ASP A 307 -13.95 -10.25 4.63
C ASP A 307 -13.33 -9.70 3.34
N THR A 308 -13.61 -8.44 2.98
CA THR A 308 -12.94 -7.72 1.88
C THR A 308 -11.44 -7.49 2.17
N LEU A 309 -11.10 -7.05 3.39
CA LEU A 309 -9.70 -6.91 3.81
C LEU A 309 -8.93 -8.23 3.70
N ALA A 310 -9.53 -9.34 4.18
CA ALA A 310 -8.90 -10.66 4.07
C ALA A 310 -8.66 -11.08 2.61
N HIS A 311 -9.54 -10.70 1.68
CA HIS A 311 -9.31 -10.92 0.25
C HIS A 311 -8.15 -10.07 -0.29
N ALA A 312 -8.09 -8.79 0.08
CA ALA A 312 -7.00 -7.89 -0.31
C ALA A 312 -5.63 -8.40 0.21
N GLU A 313 -5.58 -8.88 1.45
CA GLU A 313 -4.39 -9.49 2.05
C GLU A 313 -3.94 -10.75 1.29
N GLN A 314 -4.88 -11.58 0.82
CA GLN A 314 -4.57 -12.75 -0.01
C GLN A 314 -3.94 -12.35 -1.35
N VAL A 315 -4.47 -11.31 -1.99
CA VAL A 315 -3.92 -10.78 -3.25
C VAL A 315 -2.52 -10.22 -3.01
N ALA A 316 -2.32 -9.39 -1.98
CA ALA A 316 -1.02 -8.85 -1.62
C ALA A 316 0.00 -9.96 -1.29
N ALA A 317 -0.41 -11.00 -0.57
CA ALA A 317 0.43 -12.14 -0.24
C ALA A 317 0.89 -12.92 -1.48
N ALA A 318 0.03 -13.07 -2.50
CA ALA A 318 0.43 -13.68 -3.76
C ALA A 318 1.47 -12.82 -4.49
N GLU A 319 1.25 -11.50 -4.56
CA GLU A 319 2.17 -10.57 -5.21
C GLU A 319 3.53 -10.47 -4.49
N LEU A 320 3.54 -10.60 -3.16
CA LEU A 320 4.75 -10.70 -2.32
C LEU A 320 5.59 -11.96 -2.59
N LEU A 321 5.03 -12.97 -3.26
CA LEU A 321 5.74 -14.17 -3.70
C LEU A 321 6.16 -14.10 -5.18
N SER A 322 5.63 -13.14 -5.94
CA SER A 322 5.82 -13.01 -7.38
C SER A 322 7.11 -12.29 -7.75
N ALA A 323 7.75 -12.73 -8.84
CA ALA A 323 8.79 -11.97 -9.53
C ALA A 323 8.14 -11.16 -10.66
N ILE A 324 8.21 -9.83 -10.58
CA ILE A 324 7.47 -8.92 -11.45
C ILE A 324 8.45 -8.06 -12.24
N ASP A 325 8.61 -8.42 -13.52
CA ASP A 325 9.49 -7.78 -14.49
C ASP A 325 9.14 -8.29 -15.90
N ASN A 326 9.69 -7.64 -16.93
CA ASN A 326 9.70 -8.14 -18.30
C ASN A 326 10.93 -7.59 -19.07
N PRO A 327 11.65 -8.42 -19.84
CA PRO A 327 11.54 -9.88 -19.89
C PRO A 327 12.14 -10.53 -18.65
N MET A 328 11.82 -11.81 -18.42
CA MET A 328 12.26 -12.56 -17.24
C MET A 328 13.24 -13.69 -17.57
N VAL A 329 14.19 -13.92 -16.67
CA VAL A 329 15.14 -15.04 -16.72
C VAL A 329 14.53 -16.28 -16.03
N LEU A 330 14.23 -17.30 -16.83
CA LEU A 330 13.66 -18.57 -16.36
C LEU A 330 14.72 -19.47 -15.68
N PRO A 331 14.30 -20.48 -14.89
CA PRO A 331 15.23 -21.41 -14.22
C PRO A 331 16.16 -22.17 -15.16
N ASP A 332 15.72 -22.41 -16.39
CA ASP A 332 16.50 -23.08 -17.45
C ASP A 332 17.46 -22.12 -18.19
N GLY A 333 17.46 -20.83 -17.82
CA GLY A 333 18.32 -19.79 -18.38
C GLY A 333 17.78 -19.09 -19.63
N ARG A 334 16.55 -19.41 -20.08
CA ARG A 334 15.87 -18.63 -21.13
C ARG A 334 15.47 -17.25 -20.63
N VAL A 335 15.38 -16.29 -21.56
CA VAL A 335 14.87 -14.94 -21.31
C VAL A 335 13.59 -14.77 -22.12
N GLU A 336 12.46 -14.68 -21.43
CA GLU A 336 11.14 -14.71 -22.07
C GLU A 336 10.37 -13.42 -21.79
N SER A 337 9.65 -12.95 -22.81
CA SER A 337 8.70 -11.85 -22.69
C SER A 337 7.44 -12.33 -21.98
N CYS A 338 6.87 -11.50 -21.10
CA CYS A 338 5.62 -11.81 -20.40
C CYS A 338 4.87 -10.53 -19.99
N GLY A 339 3.64 -10.68 -19.51
CA GLY A 339 2.80 -9.59 -18.99
C GLY A 339 2.69 -9.55 -17.47
N ASN A 340 3.64 -10.15 -16.74
CA ASN A 340 3.57 -10.26 -15.27
C ASN A 340 3.59 -8.89 -14.55
N PHE A 341 3.97 -7.82 -15.25
CA PHE A 341 3.96 -6.44 -14.76
C PHE A 341 2.55 -5.79 -14.68
N HIS A 342 1.51 -6.44 -15.20
CA HIS A 342 0.18 -5.83 -15.26
C HIS A 342 -0.51 -5.89 -13.90
N GLY A 343 -0.87 -4.72 -13.35
CA GLY A 343 -1.34 -4.57 -11.97
C GLY A 343 -2.80 -4.93 -11.68
N ALA A 344 -3.51 -5.63 -12.58
CA ALA A 344 -4.96 -5.80 -12.48
C ALA A 344 -5.43 -6.48 -11.18
N PRO A 345 -4.76 -7.54 -10.67
CA PRO A 345 -5.14 -8.13 -9.38
C PRO A 345 -5.08 -7.12 -8.22
N LEU A 346 -4.04 -6.28 -8.18
CA LEU A 346 -3.87 -5.28 -7.15
C LEU A 346 -4.89 -4.14 -7.28
N ALA A 347 -5.12 -3.66 -8.51
CA ALA A 347 -6.09 -2.59 -8.77
C ALA A 347 -7.51 -2.98 -8.30
N PHE A 348 -7.96 -4.21 -8.60
CA PHE A 348 -9.26 -4.70 -8.14
C PHE A 348 -9.33 -4.83 -6.61
N ALA A 349 -8.24 -5.29 -5.98
CA ALA A 349 -8.18 -5.38 -4.53
C ALA A 349 -8.26 -3.98 -3.87
N CYS A 350 -7.52 -3.01 -4.40
CA CYS A 350 -7.55 -1.61 -3.94
C CYS A 350 -8.94 -0.99 -4.08
N ASP A 351 -9.58 -1.13 -5.26
CA ASP A 351 -10.93 -0.61 -5.49
C ASP A 351 -11.96 -1.24 -4.55
N PHE A 352 -11.89 -2.56 -4.35
CA PHE A 352 -12.82 -3.24 -3.46
C PHE A 352 -12.63 -2.80 -2.00
N LEU A 353 -11.37 -2.60 -1.59
CA LEU A 353 -11.02 -2.11 -0.26
C LEU A 353 -11.47 -0.67 -0.04
N ALA A 354 -11.37 0.21 -1.05
CA ALA A 354 -11.88 1.58 -1.00
C ALA A 354 -13.40 1.61 -0.80
N ILE A 355 -14.16 0.77 -1.52
CA ILE A 355 -15.60 0.60 -1.33
C ILE A 355 -15.93 0.19 0.11
N ALA A 356 -15.24 -0.85 0.63
CA ALA A 356 -15.45 -1.33 1.98
C ALA A 356 -15.15 -0.25 3.04
N ALA A 357 -14.05 0.47 2.90
CA ALA A 357 -13.67 1.56 3.80
C ALA A 357 -14.69 2.71 3.79
N ALA A 358 -15.20 3.09 2.61
CA ALA A 358 -16.23 4.11 2.47
C ALA A 358 -17.54 3.73 3.17
N GLU A 359 -17.97 2.47 3.05
CA GLU A 359 -19.18 1.96 3.71
C GLU A 359 -19.03 1.93 5.25
N VAL A 360 -17.87 1.55 5.78
CA VAL A 360 -17.60 1.59 7.23
C VAL A 360 -17.60 3.04 7.74
N GLY A 361 -17.01 3.97 6.98
CA GLY A 361 -17.07 5.40 7.29
C GLY A 361 -18.51 5.92 7.31
N ALA A 362 -19.33 5.51 6.35
CA ALA A 362 -20.74 5.92 6.25
C ALA A 362 -21.58 5.41 7.43
N ILE A 363 -21.48 4.14 7.82
CA ILE A 363 -22.25 3.63 8.96
C ILE A 363 -21.79 4.27 10.29
N ALA A 364 -20.49 4.57 10.43
CA ALA A 364 -19.97 5.28 11.60
C ALA A 364 -20.55 6.69 11.71
N GLU A 365 -20.62 7.43 10.61
CA GLU A 365 -21.22 8.76 10.57
C GLU A 365 -22.73 8.73 10.86
N ARG A 366 -23.46 7.70 10.41
CA ARG A 366 -24.86 7.50 10.80
C ARG A 366 -25.07 7.25 12.29
N ARG A 367 -24.05 6.79 13.04
CA ARG A 367 -24.11 6.70 14.51
C ARG A 367 -23.92 8.08 15.15
N THR A 368 -22.98 8.88 14.66
CA THR A 368 -22.83 10.29 15.09
C THR A 368 -24.12 11.08 14.86
N ASP A 369 -24.71 11.00 13.67
CA ASP A 369 -25.97 11.68 13.33
C ASP A 369 -27.09 11.38 14.35
N ARG A 370 -27.19 10.12 14.80
CA ARG A 370 -28.18 9.73 15.81
C ARG A 370 -27.88 10.27 17.21
N LEU A 371 -26.60 10.32 17.61
CA LEU A 371 -26.19 10.87 18.90
C LEU A 371 -26.51 12.35 19.01
N LEU A 372 -26.38 13.10 17.92
CA LEU A 372 -26.56 14.54 17.91
C LEU A 372 -28.02 14.98 17.77
N ASP A 373 -28.91 14.10 17.31
CA ASP A 373 -30.33 14.40 17.14
C ASP A 373 -31.13 14.03 18.39
N ALA A 374 -31.62 15.05 19.11
CA ALA A 374 -32.44 14.88 20.31
C ALA A 374 -33.70 14.02 20.11
N ALA A 375 -34.25 13.95 18.89
CA ALA A 375 -35.40 13.11 18.59
C ALA A 375 -35.03 11.62 18.44
N ARG A 376 -33.74 11.30 18.23
CA ARG A 376 -33.24 9.95 17.94
C ARG A 376 -32.20 9.45 18.94
N SER A 377 -31.74 10.30 19.87
CA SER A 377 -30.63 10.06 20.79
C SER A 377 -31.03 9.48 22.15
N HIS A 378 -32.33 9.28 22.39
CA HIS A 378 -32.87 8.67 23.61
C HIS A 378 -32.56 9.44 24.90
N GLY A 379 -32.67 10.77 24.84
CA GLY A 379 -32.59 11.66 26.01
C GLY A 379 -31.28 12.42 26.14
N LEU A 380 -30.36 12.29 25.17
CA LEU A 380 -29.19 13.16 25.10
C LEU A 380 -29.61 14.58 24.66
N PRO A 381 -28.94 15.63 25.16
CA PRO A 381 -29.22 16.98 24.74
C PRO A 381 -28.91 17.17 23.24
N PRO A 382 -29.62 18.08 22.54
CA PRO A 382 -29.39 18.31 21.13
C PRO A 382 -27.93 18.71 20.87
N PHE A 383 -27.33 18.05 19.89
CA PHE A 383 -25.93 18.20 19.49
C PHE A 383 -24.92 17.95 20.63
N LEU A 384 -25.32 17.24 21.68
CA LEU A 384 -24.53 17.03 22.90
C LEU A 384 -24.09 18.33 23.57
N SER A 385 -24.92 19.37 23.48
CA SER A 385 -24.67 20.70 24.07
C SER A 385 -25.25 20.80 25.48
N GLU A 386 -24.47 21.25 26.46
CA GLU A 386 -24.95 21.51 27.83
C GLU A 386 -25.99 22.64 27.86
N ASP A 387 -25.76 23.71 27.09
CA ASP A 387 -26.63 24.89 26.97
C ASP A 387 -27.06 25.13 25.51
N ALA A 388 -27.89 24.21 25.00
CA ALA A 388 -28.38 24.26 23.63
C ALA A 388 -29.14 25.57 23.31
N GLY A 389 -28.79 26.20 22.19
CA GLY A 389 -29.36 27.46 21.72
C GLY A 389 -28.35 28.61 21.79
N VAL A 390 -27.66 28.77 22.92
CA VAL A 390 -26.46 29.64 23.01
C VAL A 390 -25.26 28.90 22.42
N ASN A 391 -25.11 27.62 22.78
CA ASN A 391 -24.07 26.74 22.26
C ASN A 391 -24.64 25.74 21.24
N SER A 392 -23.86 25.48 20.19
CA SER A 392 -24.22 24.51 19.14
C SER A 392 -23.61 23.11 19.35
N GLY A 393 -22.89 22.88 20.46
CA GLY A 393 -22.25 21.60 20.75
C GLY A 393 -21.41 21.09 19.57
N LEU A 394 -21.62 19.83 19.19
CA LEU A 394 -20.91 19.16 18.10
C LEU A 394 -21.59 19.29 16.72
N MET A 395 -22.53 20.21 16.56
CA MET A 395 -23.29 20.38 15.31
C MET A 395 -22.39 20.52 14.08
N LEU A 396 -21.38 21.41 14.14
CA LEU A 396 -20.49 21.65 13.01
C LEU A 396 -19.41 20.57 12.88
N THR A 397 -19.06 19.89 13.97
CA THR A 397 -18.16 18.72 13.92
C THR A 397 -18.77 17.62 13.04
N HIS A 398 -20.08 17.42 13.12
CA HIS A 398 -20.78 16.49 12.24
C HIS A 398 -20.74 16.92 10.77
N TYR A 399 -20.76 18.22 10.47
CA TYR A 399 -20.65 18.70 9.09
C TYR A 399 -19.28 18.31 8.51
N THR A 400 -18.22 18.47 9.30
CA THR A 400 -16.88 18.01 8.92
C THR A 400 -16.85 16.51 8.68
N GLN A 401 -17.41 15.69 9.59
CA GLN A 401 -17.47 14.24 9.40
C GLN A 401 -18.26 13.85 8.14
N ALA A 402 -19.40 14.48 7.90
CA ALA A 402 -20.23 14.23 6.72
C ALA A 402 -19.49 14.60 5.42
N ALA A 403 -18.72 15.70 5.42
CA ALA A 403 -17.89 16.09 4.29
C ALA A 403 -16.79 15.06 4.00
N MET A 404 -16.12 14.55 5.04
CA MET A 404 -15.10 13.49 4.90
C MET A 404 -15.71 12.18 4.37
N VAL A 405 -16.88 11.78 4.84
CA VAL A 405 -17.59 10.59 4.31
C VAL A 405 -18.00 10.79 2.85
N ALA A 406 -18.44 12.00 2.47
CA ALA A 406 -18.76 12.32 1.09
C ALA A 406 -17.52 12.30 0.17
N GLU A 407 -16.34 12.64 0.70
CA GLU A 407 -15.07 12.48 0.01
C GLU A 407 -14.67 11.01 -0.15
N ASN A 408 -14.74 10.19 0.91
CA ASN A 408 -14.45 8.75 0.81
C ASN A 408 -15.32 8.06 -0.24
N ARG A 409 -16.60 8.42 -0.35
CA ARG A 409 -17.50 7.87 -1.38
C ARG A 409 -17.06 8.22 -2.81
N ARG A 410 -16.46 9.39 -3.01
CA ARG A 410 -15.91 9.79 -4.32
C ARG A 410 -14.64 9.01 -4.63
N HIS A 411 -13.79 8.79 -3.62
CA HIS A 411 -12.57 7.98 -3.75
C HIS A 411 -12.84 6.47 -3.90
N ALA A 412 -14.05 6.01 -3.56
CA ALA A 412 -14.47 4.62 -3.78
C ALA A 412 -15.02 4.33 -5.19
N ALA A 413 -15.00 5.32 -6.11
CA ALA A 413 -15.26 5.06 -7.52
C ALA A 413 -14.11 4.19 -8.08
N PRO A 414 -14.38 3.00 -8.65
CA PRO A 414 -13.33 2.11 -9.11
C PRO A 414 -12.46 2.75 -10.17
N ALA A 415 -11.15 2.82 -9.96
CA ALA A 415 -10.22 3.31 -10.97
C ALA A 415 -9.93 2.25 -12.04
N SER A 416 -9.98 0.97 -11.67
CA SER A 416 -9.62 -0.16 -12.54
C SER A 416 -10.53 -0.38 -13.76
N VAL A 417 -11.64 0.35 -13.88
CA VAL A 417 -12.56 0.29 -15.03
C VAL A 417 -12.28 1.36 -16.08
N ASP A 418 -11.36 2.28 -15.81
CA ASP A 418 -11.05 3.44 -16.66
C ASP A 418 -9.81 3.25 -17.53
N SER A 419 -9.51 2.01 -17.91
CA SER A 419 -8.38 1.69 -18.80
C SER A 419 -8.46 2.49 -20.10
N LEU A 420 -7.38 3.23 -20.42
CA LEU A 420 -7.22 3.99 -21.65
C LEU A 420 -5.98 3.52 -22.42
N PRO A 421 -6.07 3.32 -23.74
CA PRO A 421 -4.93 2.88 -24.54
C PRO A 421 -3.91 4.01 -24.66
N THR A 422 -2.63 3.68 -24.47
CA THR A 422 -1.49 4.59 -24.62
C THR A 422 -0.36 3.96 -25.42
N SER A 423 0.81 4.61 -25.47
CA SER A 423 2.00 4.10 -26.19
C SER A 423 1.72 3.70 -27.65
N ALA A 424 0.94 4.54 -28.36
CA ALA A 424 0.51 4.28 -29.74
C ALA A 424 -0.18 2.91 -29.94
N MET A 425 -1.08 2.54 -29.02
CA MET A 425 -1.83 1.27 -28.98
C MET A 425 -0.98 0.05 -28.61
N GLN A 426 0.28 0.22 -28.21
CA GLN A 426 1.09 -0.90 -27.71
C GLN A 426 0.70 -1.27 -26.27
N GLU A 427 0.33 -0.27 -25.47
CA GLU A 427 -0.21 -0.43 -24.11
C GLU A 427 -1.71 -0.11 -24.18
N ASP A 428 -2.46 -1.01 -24.82
CA ASP A 428 -3.89 -0.84 -25.13
C ASP A 428 -4.83 -1.19 -23.97
N HIS A 429 -4.30 -1.83 -22.93
CA HIS A 429 -5.01 -2.16 -21.70
C HIS A 429 -4.10 -1.97 -20.48
N VAL A 430 -4.61 -1.32 -19.44
CA VAL A 430 -3.85 -0.92 -18.25
C VAL A 430 -4.69 -1.13 -16.99
N SER A 431 -4.07 -1.29 -15.81
CA SER A 431 -4.82 -1.53 -14.56
C SER A 431 -5.31 -0.28 -13.84
N MET A 432 -4.79 0.89 -14.25
CA MET A 432 -4.92 2.19 -13.57
C MET A 432 -4.17 2.20 -12.25
#